data_AF-A0A2T3JEM1-F1
#
_entry.id   AF-A0A2T3JEM1-F1
#
_cell.length_a   1.000
_cell.length_b   1.000
_cell.length_c   1.000
_cell.angle_alpha   90.00
_cell.angle_beta   90.00
_cell.angle_gamma   90.00
#
_symmetry.space_group_name_H-M   'P 1'
#
loop_
_entity.id
_entity.type
_entity.pdbx_description
1 polymer ?
#
loop_
_entity_poly.entity_id
_entity_poly.type
_entity_poly.pdbx_seq_one_letter_code
_entity_poly.pdbx_strand_id
1 'polypeptide(L)'
;MKTEEKAREYLLSLGASKSEIKPYPVLFYKLTGLFGKPRLFESPIKLFILQTILGTIFWGGGMWLVTGLYQVVDIRTLFIASLFFGLSTGLILGIQVKLKAKKLNLPDWKKWQADNNHRN
;
A
#
# COMPACT_ATOMS: atom_id res chain seq x y z
N MET A 1 -4.88 24.80 -2.57
CA MET A 1 -4.37 23.45 -2.91
C MET A 1 -4.71 22.48 -1.80
N LYS A 2 -5.17 21.27 -2.15
CA LYS A 2 -5.45 20.24 -1.14
C LYS A 2 -4.14 19.84 -0.46
N THR A 3 -4.15 19.58 0.85
CA THR A 3 -2.96 19.18 1.64
C THR A 3 -2.19 18.00 1.01
N GLU A 4 -2.91 17.13 0.31
CA GLU A 4 -2.36 15.95 -0.38
C GLU A 4 -1.53 16.29 -1.63
N GLU A 5 -1.88 17.37 -2.34
CA GLU A 5 -1.11 17.87 -3.49
C GLU A 5 0.22 18.45 -3.02
N LYS A 6 0.20 19.27 -1.96
CA LYS A 6 1.42 19.80 -1.31
C LYS A 6 2.32 18.67 -0.81
N ALA A 7 1.74 17.63 -0.20
CA ALA A 7 2.49 16.47 0.27
C ALA A 7 3.19 15.72 -0.88
N ARG A 8 2.53 15.64 -2.04
CA ARG A 8 3.07 14.99 -3.23
C ARG A 8 4.19 15.78 -3.86
N GLU A 9 4.05 17.09 -3.99
CA GLU A 9 5.12 17.97 -4.47
C GLU A 9 6.35 17.91 -3.56
N TYR A 10 6.13 17.89 -2.24
CA TYR A 10 7.18 17.70 -1.25
C TYR A 10 7.89 16.33 -1.39
N LEU A 11 7.14 15.26 -1.61
CA LEU A 11 7.73 13.93 -1.85
C LEU A 11 8.51 13.89 -3.17
N LEU A 12 8.04 14.57 -4.22
CA LEU A 12 8.76 14.69 -5.49
C LEU A 12 10.05 15.49 -5.34
N SER A 13 10.04 16.59 -4.57
CA SER A 13 11.24 17.39 -4.33
C SER A 13 12.30 16.65 -3.51
N LEU A 14 11.88 15.71 -2.65
CA LEU A 14 12.77 14.78 -1.96
C LEU A 14 13.29 13.63 -2.84
N GLY A 15 12.86 13.53 -4.10
CA GLY A 15 13.30 12.50 -5.04
C GLY A 15 12.50 11.19 -4.99
N ALA A 16 11.32 11.17 -4.39
CA ALA A 16 10.44 10.00 -4.42
C ALA A 16 9.86 9.78 -5.83
N SER A 17 9.73 8.52 -6.24
CA SER A 17 9.19 8.18 -7.56
C SER A 17 7.68 8.40 -7.61
N LYS A 18 7.16 8.78 -8.79
CA LYS A 18 5.71 9.00 -9.02
C LYS A 18 4.85 7.78 -8.68
N SER A 19 5.41 6.57 -8.69
CA SER A 19 4.72 5.33 -8.29
C SER A 19 4.57 5.19 -6.77
N GLU A 20 5.45 5.80 -6.00
CA GLU A 20 5.52 5.67 -4.53
C GLU A 20 4.61 6.64 -3.81
N ILE A 21 4.23 7.70 -4.51
CA ILE A 21 3.36 8.77 -4.02
C ILE A 21 1.89 8.44 -4.27
N LYS A 22 1.59 7.40 -5.07
CA LYS A 22 0.22 6.95 -5.30
C LYS A 22 -0.38 6.42 -3.99
N PRO A 23 -1.63 6.79 -3.65
CA PRO A 23 -2.32 6.20 -2.51
C PRO A 23 -2.51 4.70 -2.71
N TYR A 24 -2.49 3.97 -1.60
CA TYR A 24 -2.70 2.53 -1.58
C TYR A 24 -4.11 2.23 -1.04
N PRO A 25 -4.90 1.33 -1.67
CA PRO A 25 -4.56 0.50 -2.82
C PRO A 25 -4.73 1.23 -4.16
N VAL A 26 -3.81 0.97 -5.10
CA VAL A 26 -3.72 1.67 -6.40
C VAL A 26 -4.99 1.50 -7.26
N LEU A 27 -5.69 0.37 -7.10
CA LEU A 27 -6.93 0.05 -7.81
C LEU A 27 -8.07 1.00 -7.42
N PHE A 28 -8.24 1.30 -6.13
CA PHE A 28 -9.30 2.20 -5.67
C PHE A 28 -9.08 3.62 -6.16
N TYR A 29 -7.83 4.10 -6.15
CA TYR A 29 -7.47 5.39 -6.73
C TYR A 29 -7.82 5.49 -8.22
N LYS A 30 -7.55 4.42 -8.99
CA LYS A 30 -7.88 4.37 -10.42
C LYS A 30 -9.40 4.37 -10.65
N LEU A 31 -10.18 3.81 -9.73
CA LEU A 31 -11.63 3.70 -9.84
C LEU A 31 -12.35 4.98 -9.39
N THR A 32 -11.90 5.62 -8.31
CA THR A 32 -12.62 6.75 -7.69
C THR A 32 -12.05 8.10 -8.06
N GLY A 33 -10.83 8.18 -8.61
CA GLY A 33 -10.15 9.45 -8.90
C GLY A 33 -9.83 10.30 -7.67
N LEU A 34 -10.17 9.81 -6.46
CA LEU A 34 -9.89 10.46 -5.20
C LEU A 34 -8.42 10.25 -4.85
N PHE A 35 -7.66 11.33 -4.99
CA PHE A 35 -6.36 11.45 -4.37
C PHE A 35 -6.56 11.36 -2.86
N GLY A 36 -5.94 10.36 -2.26
CA GLY A 36 -5.91 10.19 -0.82
C GLY A 36 -4.49 10.37 -0.31
N LYS A 37 -4.32 10.25 1.01
CA LYS A 37 -3.03 10.33 1.70
C LYS A 37 -1.93 9.50 0.99
N PRO A 38 -0.75 10.09 0.71
CA PRO A 38 0.32 9.36 0.03
C PRO A 38 0.79 8.14 0.83
N ARG A 39 1.09 7.05 0.12
CA ARG A 39 1.49 5.76 0.73
C ARG A 39 2.69 5.88 1.68
N LEU A 40 3.65 6.75 1.37
CA LEU A 40 4.85 6.97 2.19
C LEU A 40 4.54 7.61 3.56
N PHE A 41 3.40 8.28 3.70
CA PHE A 41 2.94 8.88 4.96
C PHE A 41 1.94 7.99 5.71
N GLU A 42 1.51 6.88 5.12
CA GLU A 42 0.67 5.90 5.80
C GLU A 42 1.51 5.01 6.73
N SER A 43 0.87 4.50 7.78
CA SER A 43 1.54 3.57 8.70
C SER A 43 1.92 2.28 7.95
N PRO A 44 3.18 1.82 8.04
CA PRO A 44 3.61 0.56 7.44
C PRO A 44 2.75 -0.63 7.87
N ILE A 45 2.23 -0.62 9.11
CA ILE A 45 1.37 -1.67 9.65
C ILE A 45 0.01 -1.67 8.95
N LYS A 46 -0.56 -0.49 8.69
CA LYS A 46 -1.83 -0.36 7.96
C LYS A 46 -1.69 -0.93 6.54
N LEU A 47 -0.60 -0.58 5.86
CA LEU A 47 -0.29 -1.10 4.52
C LEU A 47 -0.05 -2.61 4.53
N PHE A 48 0.66 -3.12 5.54
CA PHE A 48 0.87 -4.55 5.77
C PHE A 48 -0.46 -5.31 5.88
N ILE A 49 -1.36 -4.87 6.77
CA ILE A 49 -2.65 -5.52 6.99
C ILE A 49 -3.48 -5.48 5.70
N LEU A 50 -3.56 -4.32 5.05
CA LEU A 50 -4.38 -4.16 3.85
C LEU A 50 -3.85 -5.00 2.67
N GLN A 51 -2.53 -5.02 2.44
CA GLN A 51 -1.91 -5.87 1.42
C GLN A 51 -2.05 -7.35 1.76
N THR A 52 -2.02 -7.73 3.04
CA THR A 52 -2.22 -9.12 3.46
C THR A 52 -3.65 -9.58 3.14
N ILE A 53 -4.65 -8.78 3.50
CA ILE A 53 -6.06 -9.11 3.23
C ILE A 53 -6.31 -9.18 1.72
N LEU A 54 -5.90 -8.14 0.98
CA LEU A 54 -6.10 -8.09 -0.46
C LEU A 54 -5.33 -9.20 -1.18
N GLY A 55 -4.08 -9.45 -0.79
CA GLY A 55 -3.24 -10.50 -1.36
C GLY A 55 -3.82 -11.89 -1.10
N THR A 56 -4.32 -12.15 0.11
CA THR A 56 -4.97 -13.42 0.46
C THR A 56 -6.23 -13.64 -0.35
N ILE A 57 -7.11 -12.65 -0.45
CA ILE A 57 -8.37 -12.75 -1.20
C ILE A 57 -8.09 -12.88 -2.69
N PHE A 58 -7.19 -12.07 -3.24
CA PHE A 58 -6.90 -12.06 -4.66
C PHE A 58 -6.22 -13.35 -5.11
N TRP A 59 -5.25 -13.84 -4.34
CA TRP A 59 -4.59 -15.11 -4.63
C TRP A 59 -5.52 -16.29 -4.40
N GLY A 60 -6.24 -16.33 -3.29
CA GLY A 60 -7.16 -17.42 -2.97
C GLY A 60 -8.33 -17.51 -3.94
N GLY A 61 -8.97 -16.38 -4.27
CA GLY A 61 -10.03 -16.33 -5.27
C GLY A 61 -9.53 -16.63 -6.69
N GLY A 62 -8.37 -16.09 -7.07
CA GLY A 62 -7.76 -16.36 -8.37
C GLY A 62 -7.38 -17.83 -8.53
N MET A 63 -6.69 -18.40 -7.54
CA MET A 63 -6.35 -19.82 -7.54
C MET A 63 -7.58 -20.69 -7.45
N TRP A 64 -8.61 -20.35 -6.69
CA TRP A 64 -9.88 -21.09 -6.66
C TRP A 64 -10.51 -21.17 -8.05
N LEU A 65 -10.57 -20.06 -8.79
CA LEU A 65 -11.09 -20.03 -10.17
C LEU A 65 -10.22 -20.87 -11.12
N VAL A 66 -8.90 -20.78 -11.01
CA VAL A 66 -7.99 -21.56 -11.85
C VAL A 66 -8.10 -23.05 -11.53
N THR A 67 -7.99 -23.44 -10.26
CA THR A 67 -8.04 -24.84 -9.85
C THR A 67 -9.41 -25.42 -10.13
N GLY A 68 -10.50 -24.68 -9.91
CA GLY A 68 -11.86 -25.13 -10.25
C GLY A 68 -12.05 -25.52 -11.72
N LEU A 69 -11.20 -25.01 -12.64
CA LEU A 69 -11.21 -25.37 -14.05
C LEU A 69 -10.32 -26.57 -14.40
N TYR A 70 -9.27 -26.86 -13.60
CA TYR A 70 -8.23 -27.83 -13.98
C TYR A 70 -8.06 -29.01 -12.99
N GLN A 71 -8.22 -28.80 -11.68
CA GLN A 71 -8.01 -29.82 -10.63
C GLN A 71 -8.79 -29.54 -9.34
N VAL A 72 -9.27 -30.60 -8.69
CA VAL A 72 -9.82 -30.51 -7.33
C VAL A 72 -8.66 -30.32 -6.35
N VAL A 73 -8.38 -29.07 -5.98
CA VAL A 73 -7.40 -28.73 -4.94
C VAL A 73 -8.10 -28.73 -3.57
N ASP A 74 -7.46 -29.32 -2.57
CA ASP A 74 -7.94 -29.25 -1.19
C ASP A 74 -8.03 -27.78 -0.74
N ILE A 75 -9.23 -27.40 -0.29
CA ILE A 75 -9.54 -26.06 0.22
C ILE A 75 -8.59 -25.66 1.34
N ARG A 76 -8.13 -26.62 2.16
CA ARG A 76 -7.16 -26.35 3.23
C ARG A 76 -5.81 -25.89 2.69
N THR A 77 -5.27 -26.59 1.70
CA THR A 77 -4.00 -26.21 1.06
C THR A 77 -4.11 -24.86 0.37
N LEU A 78 -5.23 -24.62 -0.32
CA LEU A 78 -5.51 -23.34 -0.97
C LEU A 78 -5.56 -22.19 0.04
N PHE A 79 -6.24 -22.38 1.17
CA PHE A 79 -6.34 -21.37 2.23
C PHE A 79 -4.96 -21.05 2.83
N ILE A 80 -4.19 -22.07 3.21
CA ILE A 80 -2.86 -21.90 3.81
C ILE A 80 -1.93 -21.19 2.82
N ALA A 81 -1.90 -21.61 1.55
CA ALA A 81 -1.07 -20.98 0.52
C ALA A 81 -1.46 -19.51 0.29
N SER A 82 -2.76 -19.20 0.28
CA SER A 82 -3.25 -17.84 0.12
C SER A 82 -2.88 -16.94 1.29
N LEU A 83 -2.97 -17.46 2.52
CA LEU A 83 -2.58 -16.73 3.72
C LEU A 83 -1.06 -16.45 3.72
N PHE A 84 -0.24 -17.45 3.37
CA PHE A 84 1.20 -17.28 3.25
C PHE A 84 1.56 -16.25 2.17
N PHE A 85 0.88 -16.28 1.03
CA PHE A 85 1.08 -15.30 -0.04
C PHE A 85 0.72 -13.89 0.42
N GLY A 86 -0.44 -13.72 1.07
CA GLY A 86 -0.86 -12.44 1.63
C GLY A 86 0.13 -11.90 2.66
N LEU A 87 0.52 -12.72 3.63
CA LEU A 87 1.47 -12.32 4.68
C LEU A 87 2.84 -11.93 4.10
N SER A 88 3.37 -12.72 3.17
CA SER A 88 4.68 -12.48 2.56
C SER A 88 4.69 -11.19 1.75
N THR A 89 3.68 -11.00 0.90
CA THR A 89 3.56 -9.77 0.09
C THR A 89 3.28 -8.54 0.94
N GLY A 90 2.48 -8.68 1.99
CA GLY A 90 2.27 -7.65 3.01
C GLY A 90 3.57 -7.24 3.68
N LEU A 91 4.36 -8.21 4.17
CA LEU A 91 5.62 -7.96 4.86
C LEU A 91 6.60 -7.24 3.95
N ILE A 92 6.75 -7.71 2.71
CA ILE A 92 7.62 -7.08 1.70
C ILE A 92 7.21 -5.62 1.50
N LEU A 93 5.92 -5.33 1.32
CA LEU A 93 5.42 -3.96 1.14
C LEU A 93 5.70 -3.08 2.37
N GLY A 94 5.39 -3.57 3.57
CA GLY A 94 5.62 -2.83 4.81
C GLY A 94 7.09 -2.49 5.03
N ILE A 95 7.99 -3.45 4.78
CA ILE A 95 9.44 -3.24 4.88
C ILE A 95 9.92 -2.24 3.84
N GLN A 96 9.49 -2.35 2.58
CA GLN A 96 9.86 -1.41 1.52
C GLN A 96 9.44 0.02 1.86
N VAL A 97 8.23 0.21 2.37
CA VAL A 97 7.74 1.53 2.77
C VAL A 97 8.55 2.08 3.94
N LYS A 98 8.83 1.26 4.96
CA LYS A 98 9.64 1.68 6.12
C LYS A 98 11.07 2.06 5.72
N LEU A 99 11.73 1.25 4.88
CA LEU A 99 13.08 1.53 4.40
C LEU A 99 13.13 2.81 3.57
N LYS A 100 12.14 3.03 2.70
CA LYS A 100 12.06 4.25 1.88
C LYS A 100 11.72 5.49 2.70
N ALA A 101 10.79 5.38 3.64
CA ALA A 101 10.48 6.47 4.57
C ALA A 101 11.72 6.88 5.38
N LYS A 102 12.51 5.90 5.86
CA LYS A 102 13.78 6.15 6.53
C LYS A 102 14.84 6.76 5.60
N LYS A 103 14.95 6.27 4.35
CA LYS A 103 15.90 6.79 3.35
C LYS A 103 15.61 8.25 3.00
N LEU A 104 14.34 8.64 2.94
CA LEU A 104 13.90 10.00 2.64
C LEU A 104 13.80 10.90 3.90
N ASN A 105 14.17 10.37 5.07
CA ASN A 105 14.10 11.06 6.36
C ASN A 105 12.74 11.75 6.60
N LEU A 106 11.66 11.05 6.24
CA LEU A 106 10.31 11.62 6.22
C LEU A 106 9.80 11.88 7.65
N PRO A 107 9.40 13.11 7.98
CA PRO A 107 8.74 13.39 9.25
C PRO A 107 7.36 12.73 9.30
N ASP A 108 6.88 12.45 10.51
CA ASP A 108 5.52 11.95 10.72
C ASP A 108 4.50 12.86 10.03
N TRP A 109 3.47 12.27 9.43
CA TRP A 109 2.41 13.02 8.74
C TRP A 109 1.84 14.17 9.56
N LYS A 110 1.64 13.97 10.87
CA LYS A 110 1.14 15.01 11.78
C LYS A 110 2.14 16.16 11.96
N LYS A 111 3.44 15.84 12.07
CA LYS A 111 4.50 16.85 12.18
C LYS A 111 4.65 17.63 10.88
N TRP A 112 4.67 16.92 9.75
CA TRP A 112 4.70 17.55 8.43
C TRP A 112 3.48 18.46 8.19
N GLN A 113 2.29 18.02 8.58
CA GLN A 113 1.07 18.81 8.44
C GLN A 113 1.07 20.05 9.33
N ALA A 114 1.58 19.95 10.56
CA ALA A 114 1.75 21.10 11.45
C ALA A 114 2.72 22.13 10.83
N ASP A 115 3.89 21.70 10.38
CA ASP A 115 4.92 22.60 9.81
C ASP A 115 4.45 23.29 8.51
N ASN A 116 3.60 22.63 7.71
CA ASN A 116 3.13 23.16 6.43
C ASN A 116 1.75 23.84 6.49
N ASN A 117 1.00 23.71 7.59
CA ASN A 117 -0.25 24.48 7.80
C ASN A 117 0.00 25.93 8.23
N HIS A 118 1.15 26.22 8.86
CA HIS A 118 1.52 27.60 9.28
C HIS A 118 2.08 28.48 8.15
N ARG A 119 2.32 27.91 6.96
CA ARG A 119 2.85 28.64 5.78
C ARG A 119 1.76 29.02 4.76
N ASN A 120 0.52 29.16 5.21
CA ASN A 120 -0.57 29.73 4.41
C ASN A 120 -0.71 31.22 4.71
#